data_AF-A0A8T5NHZ3-F1
#
_entry.id   AF-A0A8T5NHZ3-F1
#
_cell.length_a   1.000
_cell.length_b   1.000
_cell.length_c   1.000
_cell.angle_alpha   90.00
_cell.angle_beta   90.00
_cell.angle_gamma   90.00
#
_symmetry.space_group_name_H-M   'P 1'
#
loop_
_entity.id
_entity.type
_entity.pdbx_description
1 polymer ?
#
loop_
_entity_poly.entity_id
_entity_poly.type
_entity_poly.pdbx_seq_one_letter_code
_entity_poly.pdbx_strand_id
1 'polypeptide(L)'
;MLDLIRVEEVDNKVIIPKEDFEKIIADVDSLIETIEILSDKELIEQIKESERNIKEGKVKEIKSKKDIYQLMVLFSKKGGV
;
A
#
# COMPACT_ATOMS: atom_id res chain seq x y z
N MET A 1 -0.83 -11.97 -8.94
CA MET A 1 -1.41 -13.14 -9.64
C MET A 1 -2.25 -12.55 -10.75
N LEU A 2 -2.03 -12.91 -12.02
CA LEU A 2 -2.83 -12.34 -13.11
C LEU A 2 -4.18 -13.06 -13.14
N ASP A 3 -5.25 -12.33 -12.88
CA ASP A 3 -6.61 -12.88 -12.93
C ASP A 3 -7.01 -13.21 -14.38
N LEU A 4 -7.69 -14.34 -14.55
CA LEU A 4 -8.17 -14.78 -15.85
C LEU A 4 -9.40 -13.93 -16.23
N ILE A 5 -9.25 -13.05 -17.21
CA ILE A 5 -10.35 -12.21 -17.73
C ILE A 5 -11.10 -12.99 -18.82
N ARG A 6 -12.42 -13.07 -18.70
CA ARG A 6 -13.28 -13.64 -19.75
C ARG A 6 -13.57 -12.58 -20.81
N VAL A 7 -13.40 -12.95 -22.07
CA VAL A 7 -13.63 -12.06 -23.20
C VAL A 7 -14.39 -12.80 -24.27
N GLU A 8 -15.44 -12.17 -24.81
CA GLU A 8 -16.24 -12.70 -25.91
C GLU A 8 -16.28 -11.69 -27.07
N GLU A 9 -16.32 -12.18 -28.29
CA GLU A 9 -16.52 -11.35 -29.48
C GLU A 9 -17.94 -11.57 -30.02
N VAL A 10 -18.72 -10.49 -30.10
CA VAL A 10 -20.10 -10.50 -30.63
C VAL A 10 -20.26 -9.29 -31.55
N ASP A 11 -20.71 -9.52 -32.79
CA ASP A 11 -20.94 -8.46 -33.79
C ASP A 11 -19.73 -7.52 -33.98
N ASN A 12 -18.52 -8.08 -34.06
CA ASN A 12 -17.26 -7.34 -34.19
C ASN A 12 -17.01 -6.35 -33.02
N LYS A 13 -17.55 -6.66 -31.83
CA LYS A 13 -17.31 -5.96 -30.57
C LYS A 13 -16.76 -6.93 -29.52
N VAL A 14 -15.83 -6.43 -28.71
CA VAL A 14 -15.29 -7.15 -27.55
C VAL A 14 -16.19 -6.88 -26.35
N ILE A 15 -16.74 -7.93 -25.76
CA ILE A 15 -17.56 -7.87 -24.55
C ILE A 15 -16.80 -8.49 -23.40
N ILE A 16 -16.71 -7.75 -22.30
CA ILE A 16 -16.09 -8.18 -21.05
C ILE A 16 -17.20 -8.19 -19.99
N PRO A 17 -17.32 -9.26 -19.17
CA PRO A 17 -18.21 -9.25 -18.02
C PRO A 17 -17.88 -8.08 -17.11
N LYS A 18 -18.92 -7.42 -16.58
CA LYS A 18 -18.75 -6.25 -15.72
C LYS A 18 -17.80 -6.53 -14.54
N GLU A 19 -17.96 -7.69 -13.89
CA GLU A 19 -17.12 -8.08 -12.75
C GLU A 19 -15.64 -8.16 -13.10
N ASP A 20 -15.30 -8.66 -14.29
CA ASP A 20 -13.91 -8.73 -14.73
C ASP A 20 -13.38 -7.35 -15.12
N PHE A 21 -14.22 -6.47 -15.67
CA PHE A 21 -13.85 -5.08 -15.90
C PHE A 21 -13.59 -4.31 -14.59
N GLU A 22 -14.41 -4.51 -13.57
CA GLU A 22 -14.22 -3.87 -12.25
C GLU A 22 -12.90 -4.32 -11.59
N LYS A 23 -12.49 -5.58 -11.75
CA LYS A 23 -11.16 -6.05 -11.31
C LYS A 23 -10.03 -5.32 -12.04
N ILE A 24 -10.13 -5.14 -13.36
CA ILE A 24 -9.13 -4.41 -14.14
C ILE A 24 -8.97 -2.98 -13.63
N ILE A 25 -10.08 -2.30 -13.32
CA ILE A 25 -10.03 -0.96 -12.74
C ILE A 25 -9.30 -0.97 -11.38
N ALA A 26 -9.64 -1.90 -10.49
CA ALA A 26 -8.96 -2.03 -9.20
C ALA A 26 -7.45 -2.30 -9.34
N ASP A 27 -7.05 -3.15 -10.29
CA ASP A 27 -5.63 -3.42 -10.58
C ASP A 27 -4.91 -2.17 -11.11
N VAL A 28 -5.55 -1.42 -12.01
CA VAL A 28 -5.00 -0.16 -12.53
C VAL A 28 -4.82 0.87 -11.42
N ASP A 29 -5.82 1.03 -10.54
CA ASP A 29 -5.73 1.94 -9.40
C ASP A 29 -4.58 1.57 -8.45
N SER A 30 -4.41 0.28 -8.17
CA SER A 30 -3.29 -0.22 -7.35
C SER A 30 -1.92 0.03 -8.00
N LEU A 31 -1.83 -0.10 -9.32
CA LEU A 31 -0.61 0.23 -10.06
C LEU A 31 -0.32 1.73 -10.03
N ILE A 32 -1.33 2.59 -10.15
CA ILE A 32 -1.18 4.04 -10.04
C ILE A 32 -0.65 4.40 -8.64
N GLU A 33 -1.26 3.88 -7.59
CA GLU A 33 -0.79 4.09 -6.21
C GLU A 33 0.67 3.65 -6.03
N THR A 34 1.04 2.50 -6.61
CA THR A 34 2.43 2.02 -6.58
C THR A 34 3.38 2.98 -7.29
N ILE A 35 2.97 3.54 -8.44
CA ILE A 35 3.77 4.53 -9.18
C ILE A 35 3.92 5.82 -8.37
N GLU A 36 2.84 6.30 -7.74
CA GLU A 36 2.87 7.49 -6.89
C GLU A 36 3.87 7.30 -5.74
N ILE A 37 3.83 6.15 -5.06
CA ILE A 37 4.80 5.79 -4.02
C ILE A 37 6.23 5.77 -4.57
N LEU A 38 6.46 5.13 -5.72
CA LEU A 38 7.79 5.03 -6.33
C LEU A 38 8.33 6.38 -6.84
N SER A 39 7.45 7.33 -7.14
CA SER A 39 7.83 8.67 -7.59
C SER A 39 8.39 9.54 -6.46
N ASP A 40 8.03 9.24 -5.21
CA ASP A 40 8.52 9.92 -4.02
C ASP A 40 9.78 9.24 -3.45
N LYS A 41 10.92 9.87 -3.67
CA LYS A 41 12.22 9.36 -3.18
C LYS A 41 12.32 9.31 -1.67
N GLU A 42 11.73 10.27 -0.95
CA GLU A 42 11.79 10.30 0.50
C GLU A 42 10.96 9.16 1.08
N LEU A 43 9.74 8.98 0.57
CA LEU A 43 8.86 7.90 0.96
C LEU A 43 9.50 6.53 0.71
N ILE A 44 10.14 6.33 -0.44
CA ILE A 44 10.84 5.06 -0.74
C ILE A 44 11.98 4.78 0.23
N GLU A 45 12.77 5.78 0.61
CA GLU A 45 13.83 5.59 1.61
C GLU A 45 13.25 5.27 2.99
N GLN A 46 12.16 5.93 3.39
CA GLN A 46 11.45 5.61 4.64
C GLN A 46 10.89 4.18 4.63
N ILE A 47 10.33 3.71 3.50
CA ILE A 47 9.84 2.33 3.33
C ILE A 47 11.00 1.35 3.48
N LYS A 48 12.12 1.55 2.78
CA LYS A 48 13.31 0.68 2.87
C LYS A 48 13.87 0.62 4.29
N GLU A 49 13.96 1.76 4.98
CA GLU A 49 14.39 1.79 6.38
C GLU A 49 13.42 1.03 7.28
N SER A 50 12.11 1.21 7.08
CA SER A 50 11.07 0.50 7.82
C SER A 50 11.19 -1.03 7.62
N GLU A 51 11.34 -1.49 6.38
CA GLU A 51 11.56 -2.92 6.08
C GLU A 51 12.80 -3.49 6.77
N ARG A 52 13.91 -2.73 6.77
CA ARG A 52 15.14 -3.12 7.49
C ARG A 52 14.87 -3.21 8.99
N ASN A 53 14.21 -2.22 9.57
CA ASN A 53 13.88 -2.21 11.00
C ASN A 53 13.00 -3.41 11.38
N ILE A 54 12.04 -3.79 10.54
CA ILE A 54 11.20 -4.99 10.73
C ILE A 54 12.05 -6.26 10.68
N LYS A 55 12.90 -6.41 9.66
CA LYS A 55 13.80 -7.58 9.50
C LYS A 55 14.78 -7.75 10.66
N GLU A 56 15.27 -6.63 11.21
CA GLU A 56 16.19 -6.61 12.35
C GLU A 56 15.48 -6.71 13.72
N GLY A 57 14.15 -6.80 13.75
CA GLY A 57 13.38 -6.84 14.99
C GLY A 57 13.37 -5.53 15.77
N LYS A 58 13.76 -4.41 15.13
CA LYS A 58 13.67 -3.03 15.68
C LYS A 58 12.24 -2.51 15.62
N VAL A 59 11.30 -3.29 16.15
CA VAL A 59 9.87 -3.00 16.18
C VAL A 59 9.40 -2.85 17.62
N LYS A 60 8.38 -2.01 17.83
CA LYS A 60 7.73 -1.85 19.13
C LYS A 60 6.35 -2.47 19.08
N GLU A 61 6.17 -3.59 19.77
CA GLU A 61 4.85 -4.17 19.98
C GLU A 61 4.04 -3.32 20.97
N ILE A 62 2.78 -3.05 20.64
CA ILE A 62 1.84 -2.29 21.47
C ILE A 62 0.87 -3.28 22.12
N LYS A 63 0.95 -3.45 23.44
CA LYS A 63 0.14 -4.44 24.19
C LYS A 63 -0.94 -3.80 25.04
N SER A 64 -0.88 -2.48 25.24
CA SER A 64 -1.75 -1.77 26.16
C SER A 64 -1.98 -0.33 25.75
N LYS A 65 -3.03 0.28 26.29
CA LYS A 65 -3.28 1.73 26.17
C LYS A 65 -2.10 2.56 26.65
N LYS A 66 -1.36 2.09 27.67
CA LYS A 66 -0.17 2.77 28.21
C LYS A 66 0.95 2.86 27.17
N ASP A 67 1.12 1.83 26.36
CA ASP A 67 2.13 1.83 25.30
C ASP A 67 1.83 2.90 24.23
N ILE A 68 0.54 3.11 23.90
CA ILE A 68 0.09 4.17 22.99
C ILE A 68 0.41 5.55 23.56
N TYR A 69 0.08 5.78 24.84
CA TYR A 69 0.38 7.07 25.49
C TYR A 69 1.89 7.35 25.51
N GLN A 70 2.73 6.35 25.76
CA GLN A 70 4.18 6.50 25.69
C GLN A 70 4.67 6.83 24.29
N LEU A 71 4.08 6.21 23.25
CA LEU A 71 4.38 6.51 21.86
C LEU A 71 4.06 7.96 21.51
N MET A 72 2.87 8.45 21.90
CA MET A 72 2.45 9.84 21.68
C MET A 72 3.39 10.85 22.35
N VAL A 73 3.81 10.59 23.59
CA VAL A 73 4.76 11.45 24.32
C VAL A 73 6.14 11.49 23.63
N LEU A 74 6.59 10.37 23.07
CA LEU A 74 7.84 10.31 22.30
C LEU A 74 7.76 11.17 21.02
N PHE A 75 6.63 11.16 20.32
CA PHE A 75 6.42 12.00 19.14
C PHE A 75 6.36 13.49 19.50
N SER A 76 5.68 13.86 20.59
CA SER A 76 5.65 15.25 21.06
C SER A 76 7.03 15.79 21.47
N LYS A 77 7.96 14.92 21.90
CA LYS A 77 9.34 15.33 22.24
C LYS A 77 10.28 15.44 21.04
N LYS A 78 9.98 14.75 19.92
CA LYS A 78 10.79 14.81 18.69
C LYS A 78 10.36 15.92 17.72
N GLY A 79 9.14 16.44 17.85
CA GLY A 79 8.60 17.54 17.04
C GLY A 79 8.79 18.94 17.65
N GLY A 80 9.69 19.11 18.61
CA GLY A 80 10.00 20.43 19.18
C GLY A 80 10.76 21.29 18.18
N VAL A 81 10.02 22.13 17.45
CA VAL A 81 10.48 23.47 17.03
C VAL A 81 10.38 24.38 18.25
#